data_AF-A0A923BJQ6-F1
#
_entry.id   AF-A0A923BJQ6-F1
#
_cell.length_a   1.000
_cell.length_b   1.000
_cell.length_c   1.000
_cell.angle_alpha   90.00
_cell.angle_beta   90.00
_cell.angle_gamma   90.00
#
_symmetry.space_group_name_H-M   'P 1'
#
loop_
_entity.id
_entity.type
_entity.pdbx_description
1 polymer ?
#
loop_
_entity_poly.entity_id
_entity_poly.type
_entity_poly.pdbx_seq_one_letter_code
_entity_poly.pdbx_strand_id
1 'polypeptide(L)'
;MRVVASPYHLTSRELPAMAGLLLADEAVTLLPTQSRASALDPESVRAAFVTHPRYLRLLESWRWSGPLWRDGLVRATRSPSDPADPADDARDACLRIDAEPHFAPLRRFLRRDWFAHDGRHLDTLCADLLKGGPDPGVSIPIATGLDAFAARHAMSVLRLAGGAAGSVARRAEELIAPPVFTVSIPVLARADGHTLLQLRAELDRELRRLRGAIDAALTCAPHPSPAQPLPAPPARALIAGVRAAATEYARAFGDVRGAYVGRDDEHHERITDAWVTLTARRAPDDAALWASLAAMRSAGAPARPGRPLRAHPRPTVTWLCVGLSAIASA
;
A
#
# COMPACT_ATOMS: atom_id res chain seq x y z
N MET A 1 -2.78 -10.74 -9.38
CA MET A 1 -2.51 -9.43 -8.76
C MET A 1 -1.57 -9.55 -7.56
N ARG A 2 -0.33 -9.08 -7.70
CA ARG A 2 0.63 -8.96 -6.60
C ARG A 2 0.70 -7.53 -6.11
N VAL A 3 0.74 -7.32 -4.79
CA VAL A 3 0.72 -5.98 -4.20
C VAL A 3 1.88 -5.72 -3.26
N VAL A 4 2.25 -4.44 -3.16
CA VAL A 4 3.13 -3.93 -2.12
C VAL A 4 2.26 -3.12 -1.17
N ALA A 5 2.24 -3.51 0.11
CA ALA A 5 1.45 -2.84 1.14
C ALA A 5 2.36 -1.98 2.01
N SER A 6 1.91 -0.76 2.28
CA SER A 6 2.56 0.07 3.29
C SER A 6 2.41 -0.55 4.68
N PRO A 7 3.49 -0.63 5.49
CA PRO A 7 3.43 -1.24 6.82
C PRO A 7 2.46 -0.51 7.77
N TYR A 8 2.16 0.77 7.52
CA TYR A 8 1.14 1.52 8.27
C TYR A 8 -0.25 0.89 8.15
N HIS A 9 -0.58 0.27 7.01
CA HIS A 9 -1.87 -0.39 6.80
C HIS A 9 -2.06 -1.61 7.71
N LEU A 10 -0.96 -2.28 8.10
CA LEU A 10 -1.02 -3.42 9.02
C LEU A 10 -1.26 -2.99 10.46
N THR A 11 -0.78 -1.80 10.84
CA THR A 11 -0.97 -1.27 12.19
C THR A 11 -2.41 -0.82 12.44
N SER A 12 -3.06 -0.20 11.47
CA SER A 12 -4.36 0.45 11.69
C SER A 12 -5.58 -0.43 11.34
N ARG A 13 -5.37 -1.63 10.78
CA ARG A 13 -6.44 -2.56 10.38
C ARG A 13 -7.54 -1.89 9.54
N GLU A 14 -7.13 -0.92 8.73
CA GLU A 14 -8.07 -0.10 7.97
C GLU A 14 -8.63 -0.86 6.76
N LEU A 15 -9.76 -0.37 6.24
CA LEU A 15 -10.44 -0.95 5.09
C LEU A 15 -9.54 -1.14 3.85
N PRO A 16 -8.58 -0.26 3.55
CA PRO A 16 -7.61 -0.50 2.48
C PRO A 16 -6.77 -1.74 2.68
N ALA A 17 -6.33 -2.00 3.91
CA ALA A 17 -5.62 -3.23 4.25
C ALA A 17 -6.50 -4.44 3.98
N MET A 18 -7.74 -4.43 4.49
CA MET A 18 -8.70 -5.52 4.30
C MET A 18 -8.95 -5.81 2.82
N ALA A 19 -9.27 -4.78 2.04
CA ALA A 19 -9.55 -4.92 0.62
C ALA A 19 -8.32 -5.36 -0.18
N GLY A 20 -7.16 -4.76 0.10
CA GLY A 20 -5.91 -5.09 -0.57
C GLY A 20 -5.50 -6.54 -0.32
N LEU A 21 -5.55 -6.99 0.93
CA LEU A 21 -5.20 -8.35 1.33
C LEU A 21 -6.25 -9.38 0.89
N LEU A 22 -7.52 -8.99 0.78
CA LEU A 22 -8.57 -9.84 0.20
C LEU A 22 -8.37 -10.06 -1.30
N LEU A 23 -7.89 -9.04 -2.03
CA LEU A 23 -7.71 -9.10 -3.48
C LEU A 23 -6.34 -9.60 -3.91
N ALA A 24 -5.31 -9.52 -3.07
CA ALA A 24 -3.95 -9.88 -3.46
C ALA A 24 -3.78 -11.41 -3.63
N ASP A 25 -3.01 -11.84 -4.61
CA ASP A 25 -2.41 -13.19 -4.58
C ASP A 25 -1.29 -13.26 -3.55
N GLU A 26 -0.58 -12.16 -3.40
CA GLU A 26 0.61 -12.00 -2.58
C GLU A 26 0.76 -10.51 -2.23
N ALA A 27 1.12 -10.24 -0.98
CA ALA A 27 1.39 -8.91 -0.46
C ALA A 27 2.81 -8.86 0.13
N VAL A 28 3.66 -7.99 -0.43
CA VAL A 28 4.97 -7.69 0.14
C VAL A 28 4.88 -6.40 0.96
N THR A 29 5.47 -6.38 2.15
CA THR A 29 5.54 -5.17 2.97
C THR A 29 6.90 -5.04 3.64
N LEU A 30 7.24 -3.82 4.06
CA LEU A 30 8.46 -3.56 4.81
C LEU A 30 8.29 -4.09 6.23
N LEU A 31 9.12 -5.06 6.62
CA LEU A 31 9.21 -5.54 8.00
C LEU A 31 10.31 -4.75 8.74
N PRO A 32 9.99 -4.03 9.84
CA PRO A 32 11.01 -3.37 10.64
C PRO A 32 11.96 -4.40 11.25
N THR A 33 13.23 -4.35 10.86
CA THR A 33 14.26 -5.27 11.35
C THR A 33 15.56 -4.53 11.67
N GLN A 34 16.38 -5.10 12.56
CA GLN A 34 17.65 -4.49 12.97
C GLN A 34 18.66 -4.48 11.81
N SER A 35 18.75 -5.56 11.04
CA SER A 35 19.62 -5.63 9.87
C SER A 35 19.06 -6.61 8.84
N ARG A 36 19.49 -6.45 7.58
CA ARG A 36 19.15 -7.35 6.48
C ARG A 36 19.54 -8.81 6.76
N ALA A 37 20.70 -9.02 7.38
CA ALA A 37 21.22 -10.34 7.71
C ALA A 37 20.45 -11.01 8.87
N SER A 38 19.80 -10.20 9.71
CA SER A 38 19.15 -10.63 10.96
C SER A 38 17.62 -10.61 10.89
N ALA A 39 17.05 -10.23 9.73
CA ALA A 39 15.64 -9.90 9.57
C ALA A 39 14.66 -11.03 9.94
N LEU A 40 15.11 -12.29 9.87
CA LEU A 40 14.29 -13.48 10.10
C LEU A 40 14.99 -14.52 10.97
N ASP A 41 16.12 -14.16 11.60
CA ASP A 41 16.82 -15.04 12.53
C ASP A 41 16.11 -15.02 13.91
N PRO A 42 15.68 -16.18 14.47
CA PRO A 42 14.97 -16.22 15.74
C PRO A 42 15.73 -15.61 16.91
N GLU A 43 17.06 -15.71 16.94
CA GLU A 43 17.88 -15.13 18.01
C GLU A 43 17.89 -13.61 17.93
N SER A 44 18.04 -13.06 16.73
CA SER A 44 17.97 -11.63 16.46
C SER A 44 16.60 -11.01 16.77
N VAL A 45 15.51 -11.73 16.47
CA VAL A 45 14.15 -11.29 16.84
C VAL A 45 13.99 -11.25 18.37
N ARG A 46 14.49 -12.28 19.08
CA ARG A 46 14.47 -12.29 20.55
C ARG A 46 15.33 -11.17 21.14
N ALA A 47 16.50 -10.91 20.58
CA ALA A 47 17.36 -9.80 21.01
C ALA A 47 16.64 -8.46 20.85
N ALA A 48 15.95 -8.26 19.71
CA ALA A 48 15.16 -7.06 19.47
C ALA A 48 14.01 -6.88 20.48
N PHE A 49 13.39 -7.96 20.99
CA PHE A 49 12.39 -7.86 22.05
C PHE A 49 12.93 -7.32 23.36
N VAL A 50 14.18 -7.65 23.69
CA VAL A 50 14.82 -7.18 24.93
C VAL A 50 15.23 -5.72 24.81
N THR A 51 15.75 -5.32 23.64
CA THR A 51 16.36 -3.99 23.47
C THR A 51 15.40 -2.92 22.93
N HIS A 52 14.30 -3.31 22.28
CA HIS A 52 13.36 -2.40 21.60
C HIS A 52 11.91 -2.69 22.00
N PRO A 53 11.43 -2.18 23.16
CA PRO A 53 10.07 -2.46 23.63
C PRO A 53 8.96 -1.99 22.67
N ARG A 54 9.26 -1.01 21.80
CA ARG A 54 8.31 -0.56 20.77
C ARG A 54 8.16 -1.57 19.63
N TYR A 55 9.17 -2.39 19.39
CA TYR A 55 9.10 -3.46 18.40
C TYR A 55 8.09 -4.54 18.82
N LEU A 56 8.10 -4.93 20.10
CA LEU A 56 7.11 -5.87 20.63
C LEU A 56 5.68 -5.32 20.49
N ARG A 57 5.45 -4.06 20.89
CA ARG A 57 4.14 -3.41 20.72
C ARG A 57 3.68 -3.34 19.28
N LEU A 58 4.61 -3.13 18.34
CA LEU A 58 4.31 -3.16 16.92
C LEU A 58 3.84 -4.56 16.50
N LEU A 59 4.58 -5.62 16.85
CA LEU A 59 4.18 -6.98 16.51
C LEU A 59 2.84 -7.37 17.15
N GLU A 60 2.57 -6.92 18.38
CA GLU A 60 1.26 -7.07 19.03
C GLU A 60 0.15 -6.40 18.22
N SER A 61 0.37 -5.18 17.74
CA SER A 61 -0.60 -4.49 16.86
C SER A 61 -0.81 -5.18 15.52
N TRP A 62 0.19 -5.93 15.03
CA TRP A 62 0.12 -6.70 13.80
C TRP A 62 -0.41 -8.13 14.01
N ARG A 63 -0.67 -8.54 15.25
CA ARG A 63 -1.03 -9.93 15.60
C ARG A 63 -2.24 -10.43 14.81
N TRP A 64 -3.21 -9.56 14.52
CA TRP A 64 -4.39 -9.90 13.70
C TRP A 64 -4.00 -10.44 12.32
N SER A 65 -2.88 -9.98 11.75
CA SER A 65 -2.38 -10.40 10.43
C SER A 65 -1.53 -11.68 10.48
N GLY A 66 -1.18 -12.18 11.68
CA GLY A 66 -0.32 -13.34 11.89
C GLY A 66 -0.68 -14.58 11.06
N PRO A 67 -1.96 -14.96 10.91
CA PRO A 67 -2.35 -16.05 10.01
C PRO A 67 -1.96 -15.81 8.55
N LEU A 68 -2.02 -14.57 8.06
CA LEU A 68 -1.66 -14.20 6.69
C LEU A 68 -0.17 -14.35 6.41
N TRP A 69 0.67 -14.08 7.41
CA TRP A 69 2.11 -14.32 7.35
C TRP A 69 2.44 -15.82 7.30
N ARG A 70 1.76 -16.62 8.13
CA ARG A 70 1.95 -18.08 8.17
C ARG A 70 1.51 -18.77 6.89
N ASP A 71 0.40 -18.32 6.30
CA ASP A 71 -0.09 -18.77 4.98
C ASP A 71 0.83 -18.32 3.83
N GLY A 72 1.67 -17.32 4.07
CA GLY A 72 2.57 -16.76 3.07
C GLY A 72 1.88 -15.81 2.09
N LEU A 73 0.66 -15.35 2.40
CA LEU A 73 -0.01 -14.26 1.71
C LEU A 73 0.74 -12.95 1.93
N VAL A 74 1.19 -12.67 3.16
CA VAL A 74 1.99 -11.49 3.51
C VAL A 74 3.45 -11.90 3.71
N ARG A 75 4.39 -11.15 3.10
CA ARG A 75 5.82 -11.44 3.13
C ARG A 75 6.66 -10.17 3.32
N ALA A 76 7.83 -10.32 3.93
CA ALA A 76 8.81 -9.24 4.08
C ALA A 76 9.71 -9.08 2.84
N THR A 77 9.86 -10.15 2.06
CA THR A 77 10.71 -10.21 0.87
C THR A 77 9.94 -10.86 -0.28
N ARG A 78 10.29 -10.52 -1.53
CA ARG A 78 9.62 -11.04 -2.73
C ARG A 78 9.66 -12.56 -2.85
N SER A 79 10.82 -13.17 -2.65
CA SER A 79 10.96 -14.62 -2.80
C SER A 79 12.15 -15.12 -1.99
N PRO A 80 12.12 -16.37 -1.50
CA PRO A 80 13.31 -17.01 -0.93
C PRO A 80 14.49 -17.05 -1.91
N SER A 81 14.21 -17.12 -3.23
CA SER A 81 15.22 -17.14 -4.29
C SER A 81 15.70 -15.76 -4.75
N ASP A 82 14.95 -14.70 -4.41
CA ASP A 82 15.23 -13.31 -4.72
C ASP A 82 14.84 -12.47 -3.50
N PRO A 83 15.73 -12.38 -2.49
CA PRO A 83 15.46 -11.74 -1.21
C PRO A 83 15.61 -10.21 -1.34
N ALA A 84 14.93 -9.64 -2.34
CA ALA A 84 14.73 -8.21 -2.45
C ALA A 84 13.89 -7.73 -1.26
N ASP A 85 14.44 -6.80 -0.49
CA ASP A 85 13.84 -6.21 0.70
C ASP A 85 13.37 -4.78 0.38
N PRO A 86 12.07 -4.46 0.54
CA PRO A 86 11.58 -3.09 0.34
C PRO A 86 12.27 -2.04 1.22
N ALA A 87 12.89 -2.43 2.33
CA ALA A 87 13.70 -1.54 3.15
C ALA A 87 14.97 -1.04 2.43
N ASP A 88 15.50 -1.79 1.46
CA ASP A 88 16.60 -1.36 0.61
C ASP A 88 16.18 -0.16 -0.26
N ASP A 89 15.02 -0.24 -0.90
CA ASP A 89 14.52 0.87 -1.73
C ASP A 89 14.12 2.09 -0.88
N ALA A 90 13.66 1.89 0.35
CA ALA A 90 13.41 2.99 1.29
C ALA A 90 14.73 3.67 1.72
N ARG A 91 15.81 2.89 1.87
CA ARG A 91 17.18 3.42 2.09
C ARG A 91 17.66 4.24 0.90
N ASP A 92 17.49 3.71 -0.30
CA ASP A 92 17.86 4.42 -1.53
C ASP A 92 17.06 5.72 -1.71
N ALA A 93 15.78 5.73 -1.33
CA ALA A 93 14.97 6.95 -1.33
C ALA A 93 15.54 8.03 -0.40
N CYS A 94 16.03 7.66 0.80
CA CYS A 94 16.72 8.60 1.70
C CYS A 94 17.98 9.19 1.04
N LEU A 95 18.83 8.34 0.45
CA LEU A 95 20.06 8.77 -0.23
C LEU A 95 19.76 9.73 -1.39
N ARG A 96 18.71 9.44 -2.16
CA ARG A 96 18.25 10.30 -3.26
C ARG A 96 17.79 11.67 -2.78
N ILE A 97 17.00 11.74 -1.71
CA ILE A 97 16.54 13.03 -1.15
C ILE A 97 17.74 13.88 -0.69
N ASP A 98 18.77 13.26 -0.08
CA ASP A 98 19.96 13.97 0.39
C ASP A 98 20.87 14.41 -0.78
N ALA A 99 21.03 13.58 -1.82
CA ALA A 99 21.92 13.85 -2.95
C ALA A 99 21.31 14.80 -4.01
N GLU A 100 20.05 14.61 -4.40
CA GLU A 100 19.47 15.27 -5.57
C GLU A 100 19.04 16.73 -5.24
N PRO A 101 19.52 17.76 -5.99
CA PRO A 101 19.25 19.17 -5.66
C PRO A 101 17.77 19.56 -5.64
N HIS A 102 16.94 18.95 -6.49
CA HIS A 102 15.52 19.30 -6.59
C HIS A 102 14.71 18.82 -5.38
N PHE A 103 15.22 17.83 -4.62
CA PHE A 103 14.64 17.38 -3.35
C PHE A 103 15.26 18.09 -2.13
N ALA A 104 16.14 19.09 -2.33
CA ALA A 104 16.75 19.84 -1.23
C ALA A 104 15.77 20.35 -0.16
N PRO A 105 14.56 20.84 -0.52
CA PRO A 105 13.57 21.25 0.49
C PRO A 105 13.12 20.12 1.44
N LEU A 106 13.15 18.85 1.02
CA LEU A 106 12.74 17.71 1.84
C LEU A 106 13.82 17.29 2.85
N ARG A 107 15.08 17.68 2.66
CA ARG A 107 16.22 17.28 3.50
C ARG A 107 16.07 17.67 4.97
N ARG A 108 15.31 18.74 5.26
CA ARG A 108 15.04 19.18 6.65
C ARG A 108 14.23 18.16 7.46
N PHE A 109 13.52 17.25 6.79
CA PHE A 109 12.76 16.19 7.43
C PHE A 109 13.55 14.89 7.53
N LEU A 110 14.58 14.71 6.67
CA LEU A 110 15.40 13.51 6.71
C LEU A 110 16.16 13.40 8.02
N ARG A 111 16.08 12.22 8.63
CA ARG A 111 17.00 11.82 9.70
C ARG A 111 18.20 11.15 9.05
N ARG A 112 19.30 11.88 8.91
CA ARG A 112 20.54 11.37 8.27
C ARG A 112 21.12 10.13 8.96
N ASP A 113 20.91 10.03 10.26
CA ASP A 113 21.44 8.94 11.08
C ASP A 113 20.56 7.68 11.06
N TRP A 114 19.48 7.69 10.28
CA TRP A 114 18.44 6.66 10.33
C TRP A 114 18.89 5.29 9.82
N PHE A 115 20.02 5.21 9.12
CA PHE A 115 20.66 3.94 8.76
C PHE A 115 22.11 3.82 9.25
N ALA A 116 22.59 4.82 10.01
CA ALA A 116 23.98 4.90 10.43
C ALA A 116 24.27 4.21 11.77
N HIS A 117 23.24 3.97 12.59
CA HIS A 117 23.38 3.39 13.93
C HIS A 117 22.50 2.15 14.10
N ASP A 118 23.14 1.02 14.37
CA ASP A 118 22.49 -0.26 14.62
C ASP A 118 21.48 -0.13 15.78
N GLY A 119 20.18 -0.22 15.47
CA GLY A 119 19.08 -0.36 16.43
C GLY A 119 18.26 0.90 16.72
N ARG A 120 18.83 2.11 16.68
CA ARG A 120 18.04 3.36 16.91
C ARG A 120 16.98 3.60 15.84
N HIS A 121 17.25 3.12 14.63
CA HIS A 121 16.31 3.21 13.52
C HIS A 121 15.07 2.36 13.75
N LEU A 122 15.23 1.17 14.34
CA LEU A 122 14.13 0.24 14.60
C LEU A 122 13.12 0.84 15.58
N ASP A 123 13.58 1.41 16.69
CA ASP A 123 12.69 2.06 17.66
C ASP A 123 12.00 3.31 17.10
N THR A 124 12.69 4.06 16.22
CA THR A 124 12.11 5.25 15.57
C THR A 124 11.03 4.84 14.57
N LEU A 125 11.31 3.84 13.74
CA LEU A 125 10.38 3.29 12.77
C LEU A 125 9.17 2.67 13.45
N CYS A 126 9.37 1.85 14.48
CA CYS A 126 8.26 1.26 15.25
C CYS A 126 7.41 2.34 15.93
N ALA A 127 8.03 3.38 16.48
CA ALA A 127 7.31 4.50 17.08
C ALA A 127 6.44 5.25 16.06
N ASP A 128 6.95 5.44 14.84
CA ASP A 128 6.22 6.12 13.78
C ASP A 128 5.07 5.26 13.23
N LEU A 129 5.33 3.96 13.01
CA LEU A 129 4.31 2.99 12.60
C LEU A 129 3.15 2.92 13.60
N LEU A 130 3.45 2.83 14.89
CA LEU A 130 2.44 2.81 15.97
C LEU A 130 1.61 4.11 16.05
N LYS A 131 2.13 5.22 15.53
CA LYS A 131 1.42 6.50 15.46
C LYS A 131 0.67 6.71 14.14
N GLY A 132 0.75 5.77 13.20
CA GLY A 132 0.14 5.90 11.87
C GLY A 132 0.92 6.81 10.91
N GLY A 133 2.23 6.97 11.10
CA GLY A 133 3.11 7.66 10.16
C GLY A 133 3.11 9.19 10.18
N PRO A 134 3.06 9.87 11.34
CA PRO A 134 3.08 11.33 11.38
C PRO A 134 4.44 11.93 11.00
N ASP A 135 5.56 11.19 11.04
CA ASP A 135 6.88 11.74 10.71
C ASP A 135 7.13 11.70 9.19
N PRO A 136 7.17 12.86 8.48
CA PRO A 136 7.47 12.91 7.06
C PRO A 136 8.89 12.43 6.74
N GLY A 137 9.81 12.50 7.70
CA GLY A 137 11.17 11.96 7.57
C GLY A 137 11.21 10.43 7.46
N VAL A 138 10.12 9.76 7.87
CA VAL A 138 9.99 8.30 7.87
C VAL A 138 9.02 7.83 6.78
N SER A 139 7.83 8.42 6.75
CA SER A 139 6.76 8.01 5.83
C SER A 139 7.07 8.28 4.36
N ILE A 140 7.76 9.39 4.04
CA ILE A 140 8.10 9.74 2.65
C ILE A 140 9.10 8.75 2.04
N PRO A 141 10.25 8.44 2.68
CA PRO A 141 11.16 7.42 2.17
C PRO A 141 10.52 6.04 2.06
N ILE A 142 9.69 5.63 3.02
CA ILE A 142 8.97 4.35 2.94
C ILE A 142 8.04 4.33 1.73
N ALA A 143 7.18 5.33 1.57
CA ALA A 143 6.25 5.38 0.43
C ALA A 143 6.99 5.37 -0.92
N THR A 144 8.08 6.12 -1.02
CA THR A 144 8.92 6.18 -2.22
C THR A 144 9.63 4.86 -2.49
N GLY A 145 10.20 4.24 -1.46
CA GLY A 145 10.86 2.94 -1.56
C GLY A 145 9.89 1.84 -2.01
N LEU A 146 8.66 1.84 -1.47
CA LEU A 146 7.63 0.89 -1.89
C LEU A 146 7.19 1.11 -3.34
N ASP A 147 7.13 2.36 -3.82
CA ASP A 147 6.85 2.66 -5.23
C ASP A 147 7.96 2.13 -6.14
N ALA A 148 9.22 2.39 -5.79
CA ALA A 148 10.39 1.90 -6.53
C ALA A 148 10.48 0.36 -6.53
N PHE A 149 10.28 -0.26 -5.36
CA PHE A 149 10.23 -1.72 -5.22
C PHE A 149 9.13 -2.29 -6.13
N ALA A 150 7.90 -1.75 -6.04
CA ALA A 150 6.78 -2.21 -6.85
C ALA A 150 7.04 -2.07 -8.36
N ALA A 151 7.60 -0.93 -8.80
CA ALA A 151 7.96 -0.69 -10.19
C ALA A 151 9.00 -1.72 -10.68
N ARG A 152 10.08 -1.93 -9.91
CA ARG A 152 11.13 -2.91 -10.22
C ARG A 152 10.60 -4.34 -10.33
N HIS A 153 9.55 -4.64 -9.57
CA HIS A 153 9.04 -5.99 -9.39
C HIS A 153 7.72 -6.27 -10.12
N ALA A 154 7.22 -5.32 -10.92
CA ALA A 154 5.94 -5.38 -11.63
C ALA A 154 4.75 -5.68 -10.68
N MET A 155 4.74 -5.00 -9.53
CA MET A 155 3.67 -5.11 -8.52
C MET A 155 2.86 -3.81 -8.46
N SER A 156 1.67 -3.89 -7.86
CA SER A 156 0.85 -2.71 -7.59
C SER A 156 1.03 -2.23 -6.15
N VAL A 157 1.10 -0.93 -5.90
CA VAL A 157 1.18 -0.40 -4.52
C VAL A 157 -0.22 -0.17 -3.98
N LEU A 158 -0.51 -0.73 -2.81
CA LEU A 158 -1.74 -0.47 -2.07
C LEU A 158 -1.66 0.91 -1.40
N ARG A 159 -2.51 1.82 -1.85
CA ARG A 159 -2.60 3.19 -1.34
C ARG A 159 -3.96 3.39 -0.67
N LEU A 160 -3.98 4.23 0.35
CA LEU A 160 -5.22 4.76 0.91
C LEU A 160 -5.80 5.80 -0.08
N ALA A 161 -7.10 5.77 -0.42
CA ALA A 161 -7.82 6.81 -1.20
C ALA A 161 -8.68 7.71 -0.29
N GLY A 162 -8.65 9.03 -0.52
CA GLY A 162 -8.89 10.09 0.47
C GLY A 162 -10.07 9.93 1.45
N GLY A 163 -9.87 10.41 2.69
CA GLY A 163 -10.92 10.84 3.61
C GLY A 163 -10.91 12.37 3.78
N ALA A 164 -11.95 12.95 4.37
CA ALA A 164 -12.17 14.41 4.44
C ALA A 164 -11.03 15.23 5.11
N ALA A 165 -10.08 14.57 5.79
CA ALA A 165 -8.86 15.15 6.37
C ALA A 165 -7.57 14.76 5.62
N GLY A 166 -7.63 14.52 4.30
CA GLY A 166 -6.49 14.09 3.51
C GLY A 166 -5.31 15.07 3.53
N SER A 167 -4.11 14.57 3.87
CA SER A 167 -2.84 15.30 3.79
C SER A 167 -2.65 15.99 2.44
N VAL A 168 -2.07 17.20 2.44
CA VAL A 168 -1.78 17.98 1.22
C VAL A 168 -0.95 17.18 0.21
N ALA A 169 -0.06 16.30 0.68
CA ALA A 169 0.74 15.42 -0.17
C ALA A 169 -0.14 14.49 -1.00
N ARG A 170 -1.19 13.93 -0.41
CA ARG A 170 -2.09 12.99 -1.09
C ARG A 170 -2.95 13.65 -2.16
N ARG A 171 -3.37 14.89 -1.93
CA ARG A 171 -4.03 15.69 -3.00
C ARG A 171 -3.09 15.92 -4.18
N ALA A 172 -1.80 16.13 -3.91
CA ALA A 172 -0.80 16.23 -4.96
C ALA A 172 -0.58 14.88 -5.67
N GLU A 173 -0.58 13.75 -4.96
CA GLU A 173 -0.54 12.41 -5.57
C GLU A 173 -1.70 12.19 -6.57
N GLU A 174 -2.91 12.58 -6.19
CA GLU A 174 -4.12 12.43 -7.04
C GLU A 174 -4.05 13.27 -8.33
N LEU A 175 -3.34 14.39 -8.30
CA LEU A 175 -3.11 15.24 -9.48
C LEU A 175 -2.02 14.68 -10.40
N ILE A 176 -1.06 13.94 -9.86
CA ILE A 176 0.08 13.37 -10.60
C ILE A 176 -0.32 12.06 -11.30
N ALA A 177 -1.22 11.29 -10.70
CA ALA A 177 -1.55 9.93 -11.14
C ALA A 177 -3.01 9.84 -11.64
N PRO A 178 -3.28 9.92 -12.96
CA PRO A 178 -4.65 9.83 -13.48
C PRO A 178 -5.26 8.44 -13.22
N PRO A 179 -6.59 8.37 -13.00
CA PRO A 179 -7.27 7.10 -12.79
C PRO A 179 -7.37 6.28 -14.08
N VAL A 180 -7.16 4.97 -13.96
CA VAL A 180 -7.36 3.97 -15.01
C VAL A 180 -8.81 3.45 -14.95
N PHE A 181 -9.25 3.03 -13.76
CA PHE A 181 -10.62 2.61 -13.51
C PHE A 181 -10.99 2.86 -12.04
N THR A 182 -12.29 2.88 -11.79
CA THR A 182 -12.87 2.92 -10.46
C THR A 182 -14.00 1.91 -10.36
N VAL A 183 -14.01 1.13 -9.26
CA VAL A 183 -15.04 0.15 -8.96
C VAL A 183 -15.24 0.06 -7.45
N SER A 184 -16.45 -0.25 -7.00
CA SER A 184 -16.72 -0.47 -5.57
C SER A 184 -16.95 -1.96 -5.31
N ILE A 185 -16.40 -2.45 -4.21
CA ILE A 185 -16.57 -3.83 -3.76
C ILE A 185 -16.93 -3.87 -2.27
N PRO A 186 -17.72 -4.85 -1.81
CA PRO A 186 -17.91 -5.09 -0.39
C PRO A 186 -16.72 -5.85 0.21
N VAL A 187 -16.37 -5.55 1.45
CA VAL A 187 -15.31 -6.23 2.21
C VAL A 187 -15.76 -6.39 3.66
N LEU A 188 -15.14 -7.32 4.38
CA LEU A 188 -15.24 -7.33 5.84
C LEU A 188 -14.32 -6.26 6.42
N ALA A 189 -14.87 -5.41 7.27
CA ALA A 189 -14.14 -4.47 8.10
C ALA A 189 -13.72 -5.15 9.40
N ARG A 190 -12.51 -4.85 9.89
CA ARG A 190 -11.99 -5.40 11.15
C ARG A 190 -12.00 -6.94 11.20
N ALA A 191 -11.88 -7.62 10.06
CA ALA A 191 -11.69 -9.07 10.02
C ALA A 191 -10.24 -9.43 10.38
N ASP A 192 -10.03 -10.55 11.07
CA ASP A 192 -8.67 -11.03 11.39
C ASP A 192 -8.12 -11.86 10.24
N GLY A 193 -6.86 -12.28 10.34
CA GLY A 193 -6.20 -13.04 9.30
C GLY A 193 -6.89 -14.37 9.01
N HIS A 194 -7.38 -15.08 10.04
CA HIS A 194 -8.07 -16.36 9.83
C HIS A 194 -9.39 -16.17 9.07
N THR A 195 -10.20 -15.19 9.51
CA THR A 195 -11.45 -14.82 8.86
C THR A 195 -11.21 -14.41 7.42
N LEU A 196 -10.17 -13.61 7.16
CA LEU A 196 -9.84 -13.17 5.82
C LEU A 196 -9.44 -14.35 4.91
N LEU A 197 -8.67 -15.32 5.43
CA LEU A 197 -8.30 -16.52 4.68
C LEU A 197 -9.50 -17.42 4.39
N GLN A 198 -10.40 -17.59 5.36
CA GLN A 198 -11.65 -18.34 5.16
C GLN A 198 -12.52 -17.69 4.07
N LEU A 199 -12.73 -16.38 4.15
CA LEU A 199 -13.47 -15.63 3.14
C LEU A 199 -12.82 -15.76 1.76
N ARG A 200 -11.48 -15.71 1.68
CA ARG A 200 -10.74 -15.90 0.43
C ARG A 200 -10.96 -17.30 -0.16
N ALA A 201 -10.99 -18.33 0.67
CA ALA A 201 -11.23 -19.70 0.22
C ALA A 201 -12.66 -19.87 -0.31
N GLU A 202 -13.66 -19.31 0.38
CA GLU A 202 -15.07 -19.35 -0.03
C GLU A 202 -15.33 -18.57 -1.33
N LEU A 203 -14.64 -17.44 -1.52
CA LEU A 203 -14.79 -16.56 -2.69
C LEU A 203 -13.69 -16.75 -3.75
N ASP A 204 -12.94 -17.86 -3.72
CA ASP A 204 -11.72 -18.02 -4.54
C ASP A 204 -11.99 -17.81 -6.04
N ARG A 205 -13.09 -18.38 -6.55
CA ARG A 205 -13.45 -18.29 -7.98
C ARG A 205 -13.70 -16.83 -8.39
N GLU A 206 -14.51 -16.11 -7.62
CA GLU A 206 -14.89 -14.73 -7.87
C GLU A 206 -13.69 -13.79 -7.70
N LEU A 207 -12.88 -14.01 -6.66
CA LEU A 207 -11.64 -13.27 -6.44
C LEU A 207 -10.65 -13.51 -7.58
N ARG A 208 -10.50 -14.74 -8.12
CA ARG A 208 -9.64 -15.01 -9.28
C ARG A 208 -10.13 -14.27 -10.52
N ARG A 209 -11.43 -14.25 -10.78
CA ARG A 209 -12.03 -13.49 -11.89
C ARG A 209 -11.78 -11.98 -11.75
N LEU A 210 -12.04 -11.43 -10.56
CA LEU A 210 -11.83 -10.01 -10.29
C LEU A 210 -10.35 -9.62 -10.42
N ARG A 211 -9.42 -10.39 -9.82
CA ARG A 211 -7.97 -10.22 -9.98
C ARG A 211 -7.56 -10.23 -11.45
N GLY A 212 -8.01 -11.23 -12.21
CA GLY A 212 -7.70 -11.35 -13.64
C GLY A 212 -8.21 -10.16 -14.47
N ALA A 213 -9.42 -9.68 -14.18
CA ALA A 213 -9.97 -8.49 -14.84
C ALA A 213 -9.18 -7.22 -14.49
N ILE A 214 -8.78 -7.06 -13.23
CA ILE A 214 -7.93 -5.96 -12.77
C ILE A 214 -6.57 -6.01 -13.48
N ASP A 215 -5.87 -7.14 -13.45
CA ASP A 215 -4.55 -7.30 -14.08
C ASP A 215 -4.62 -7.04 -15.60
N ALA A 216 -5.68 -7.50 -16.27
CA ALA A 216 -5.91 -7.22 -17.70
C ALA A 216 -6.11 -5.72 -17.98
N ALA A 217 -6.92 -5.02 -17.16
CA ALA A 217 -7.12 -3.59 -17.29
C ALA A 217 -5.83 -2.79 -17.00
N LEU A 218 -5.04 -3.24 -16.03
CA LEU A 218 -3.77 -2.63 -15.67
C LEU A 218 -2.67 -2.86 -16.70
N THR A 219 -2.64 -4.01 -17.37
CA THR A 219 -1.62 -4.33 -18.38
C THR A 219 -1.89 -3.63 -19.71
N CYS A 220 -3.16 -3.59 -20.14
CA CYS A 220 -3.55 -3.05 -21.45
C CYS A 220 -3.78 -1.52 -21.46
N ALA A 221 -3.79 -0.85 -20.31
CA ALA A 221 -3.85 0.61 -20.32
C ALA A 221 -2.62 1.16 -21.06
N PRO A 222 -2.79 2.04 -22.06
CA PRO A 222 -1.66 2.57 -22.82
C PRO A 222 -0.72 3.33 -21.88
N HIS A 223 0.60 3.15 -22.05
CA HIS A 223 1.55 4.11 -21.49
C HIS A 223 1.25 5.44 -22.17
N PRO A 224 1.19 6.58 -21.46
CA PRO A 224 1.15 7.90 -22.10
C PRO A 224 2.51 8.14 -22.78
N SER A 225 2.73 7.49 -23.93
CA SER A 225 3.82 7.76 -24.85
C SER A 225 3.23 8.55 -26.00
N PRO A 226 3.76 9.75 -26.31
CA PRO A 226 3.24 10.59 -27.39
C PRO A 226 3.47 10.02 -28.81
N ALA A 227 4.09 8.85 -28.94
CA ALA A 227 4.70 8.42 -30.21
C ALA A 227 3.98 7.29 -30.98
N GLN A 228 2.95 6.62 -30.46
CA GLN A 228 2.28 5.56 -31.26
C GLN A 228 0.87 5.18 -30.75
N PRO A 229 -0.18 5.34 -31.56
CA PRO A 229 -1.52 4.81 -31.27
C PRO A 229 -1.62 3.37 -31.80
N LEU A 230 -1.26 2.39 -30.98
CA LEU A 230 -1.64 0.99 -31.24
C LEU A 230 -3.12 0.79 -30.86
N PRO A 231 -3.87 -0.09 -31.56
CA PRO A 231 -5.27 -0.36 -31.24
C PRO A 231 -5.34 -1.24 -29.99
N ALA A 232 -5.33 -0.61 -28.81
CA ALA A 232 -5.73 -1.29 -27.58
C ALA A 232 -7.19 -1.78 -27.72
N PRO A 233 -7.59 -2.93 -27.16
CA PRO A 233 -9.01 -3.20 -26.91
C PRO A 233 -9.59 -1.93 -26.27
N PRO A 234 -10.76 -1.43 -26.71
CA PRO A 234 -11.22 -0.11 -26.31
C PRO A 234 -11.25 -0.13 -24.78
N ALA A 235 -10.50 0.75 -24.12
CA ALA A 235 -10.30 0.73 -22.66
C ALA A 235 -11.63 0.53 -21.89
N ARG A 236 -12.73 0.99 -22.48
CA ARG A 236 -14.12 0.74 -22.08
C ARG A 236 -14.50 -0.73 -21.87
N ALA A 237 -14.10 -1.66 -22.74
CA ALA A 237 -14.40 -3.09 -22.63
C ALA A 237 -13.66 -3.73 -21.44
N LEU A 238 -12.39 -3.37 -21.23
CA LEU A 238 -11.62 -3.83 -20.07
C LEU A 238 -12.21 -3.30 -18.76
N ILE A 239 -12.57 -2.01 -18.73
CA ILE A 239 -13.25 -1.38 -17.58
C ILE A 239 -14.61 -2.05 -17.32
N ALA A 240 -15.36 -2.38 -18.38
CA ALA A 240 -16.62 -3.11 -18.25
C ALA A 240 -16.41 -4.52 -17.68
N GLY A 241 -15.32 -5.20 -18.09
CA GLY A 241 -14.91 -6.49 -17.52
C GLY A 241 -14.61 -6.41 -16.02
N VAL A 242 -13.88 -5.39 -15.57
CA VAL A 242 -13.63 -5.14 -14.13
C VAL A 242 -14.93 -4.94 -13.36
N ARG A 243 -15.85 -4.13 -13.91
CA ARG A 243 -17.16 -3.86 -13.27
C ARG A 243 -18.04 -5.10 -13.20
N ALA A 244 -18.06 -5.92 -14.25
CA ALA A 244 -18.80 -7.17 -14.27
C ALA A 244 -18.25 -8.15 -13.21
N ALA A 245 -16.92 -8.34 -13.18
CA ALA A 245 -16.29 -9.22 -12.19
C ALA A 245 -16.50 -8.72 -10.74
N ALA A 246 -16.46 -7.41 -10.51
CA ALA A 246 -16.76 -6.84 -9.19
C ALA A 246 -18.22 -7.03 -8.79
N THR A 247 -19.16 -6.99 -9.75
CA THR A 247 -20.57 -7.27 -9.50
C THR A 247 -20.81 -8.73 -9.15
N GLU A 248 -20.15 -9.67 -9.85
CA GLU A 248 -20.17 -11.09 -9.52
C GLU A 248 -19.63 -11.35 -8.12
N TYR A 249 -18.46 -10.77 -7.81
CA TYR A 249 -17.87 -10.82 -6.48
C TYR A 249 -18.81 -10.25 -5.40
N ALA A 250 -19.42 -9.08 -5.64
CA ALA A 250 -20.31 -8.46 -4.66
C ALA A 250 -21.56 -9.30 -4.37
N ARG A 251 -22.11 -9.98 -5.39
CA ARG A 251 -23.21 -10.94 -5.21
C ARG A 251 -22.77 -12.11 -4.34
N ALA A 252 -21.67 -12.77 -4.69
CA ALA A 252 -21.17 -13.91 -3.93
C ALA A 252 -20.79 -13.54 -2.49
N PHE A 253 -20.20 -12.36 -2.27
CA PHE A 253 -19.95 -11.82 -0.94
C PHE A 253 -21.26 -11.68 -0.14
N GLY A 254 -22.33 -11.18 -0.78
CA GLY A 254 -23.65 -11.08 -0.15
C GLY A 254 -24.21 -12.42 0.33
N ASP A 255 -23.91 -13.51 -0.39
CA ASP A 255 -24.35 -14.85 -0.03
C ASP A 255 -23.61 -15.42 1.19
N VAL A 256 -22.32 -15.07 1.37
CA VAL A 256 -21.48 -15.61 2.46
C VAL A 256 -21.36 -14.68 3.68
N ARG A 257 -21.58 -13.37 3.53
CA ARG A 257 -21.29 -12.38 4.60
C ARG A 257 -22.01 -12.66 5.92
N GLY A 258 -23.19 -13.28 5.88
CA GLY A 258 -23.99 -13.60 7.07
C GLY A 258 -23.30 -14.58 8.03
N ALA A 259 -22.32 -15.35 7.55
CA ALA A 259 -21.51 -16.22 8.39
C ALA A 259 -20.47 -15.44 9.24
N TYR A 260 -20.20 -14.18 8.92
CA TYR A 260 -19.11 -13.40 9.51
C TYR A 260 -19.60 -12.14 10.24
N VAL A 261 -20.48 -11.37 9.59
CA VAL A 261 -20.95 -10.07 10.10
C VAL A 261 -21.70 -10.26 11.42
N GLY A 262 -21.42 -9.41 12.41
CA GLY A 262 -22.07 -9.45 13.72
C GLY A 262 -21.40 -10.42 14.71
N ARG A 263 -20.35 -11.13 14.30
CA ARG A 263 -19.49 -11.92 15.20
C ARG A 263 -18.28 -11.12 15.65
N ASP A 264 -17.70 -11.53 16.76
CA ASP A 264 -16.41 -11.01 17.21
C ASP A 264 -15.30 -11.93 16.69
N ASP A 265 -14.17 -11.32 16.36
CA ASP A 265 -12.96 -12.04 15.96
C ASP A 265 -12.16 -12.58 17.17
N GLU A 266 -10.98 -13.16 16.92
CA GLU A 266 -10.08 -13.64 17.99
C GLU A 266 -9.53 -12.53 18.91
N HIS A 267 -9.77 -11.27 18.57
CA HIS A 267 -9.35 -10.09 19.33
C HIS A 267 -10.53 -9.35 19.97
N HIS A 268 -11.74 -9.94 19.96
CA HIS A 268 -12.97 -9.34 20.45
C HIS A 268 -13.39 -8.06 19.71
N GLU A 269 -12.94 -7.87 18.48
CA GLU A 269 -13.39 -6.81 17.59
C GLU A 269 -14.59 -7.29 16.78
N ARG A 270 -15.66 -6.49 16.79
CA ARG A 270 -16.87 -6.80 16.04
C ARG A 270 -16.61 -6.67 14.54
N ILE A 271 -16.82 -7.77 13.82
CA ILE A 271 -16.74 -7.80 12.36
C ILE A 271 -17.99 -7.15 11.77
N THR A 272 -17.78 -6.16 10.92
CA THR A 272 -18.83 -5.52 10.12
C THR A 272 -18.50 -5.67 8.64
N ASP A 273 -19.45 -5.43 7.76
CA ASP A 273 -19.15 -5.23 6.35
C ASP A 273 -19.04 -3.74 6.01
N ALA A 274 -18.34 -3.44 4.93
CA ALA A 274 -18.19 -2.09 4.41
C ALA A 274 -18.02 -2.14 2.90
N TRP A 275 -18.41 -1.05 2.24
CA TRP A 275 -18.11 -0.86 0.82
C TRP A 275 -16.85 -0.03 0.67
N VAL A 276 -15.96 -0.48 -0.20
CA VAL A 276 -14.73 0.26 -0.54
C VAL A 276 -14.71 0.59 -2.02
N THR A 277 -14.27 1.80 -2.34
CA THR A 277 -13.94 2.21 -3.70
C THR A 277 -12.50 1.84 -4.00
N LEU A 278 -12.29 0.97 -4.97
CA LEU A 278 -10.98 0.72 -5.57
C LEU A 278 -10.82 1.68 -6.76
N THR A 279 -9.75 2.47 -6.74
CA THR A 279 -9.33 3.29 -7.87
C THR A 279 -7.93 2.89 -8.27
N ALA A 280 -7.79 2.31 -9.45
CA ALA A 280 -6.48 2.07 -10.04
C ALA A 280 -5.95 3.37 -10.66
N ARG A 281 -4.69 3.72 -10.38
CA ARG A 281 -3.99 4.87 -10.95
C ARG A 281 -2.63 4.43 -11.47
N ARG A 282 -2.11 5.16 -12.45
CA ARG A 282 -0.71 5.02 -12.89
C ARG A 282 0.08 6.23 -12.45
N ALA A 283 1.18 5.99 -11.75
CA ALA A 283 2.04 7.02 -11.22
C ALA A 283 3.50 6.75 -11.60
N PRO A 284 4.35 7.78 -11.67
CA PRO A 284 5.79 7.60 -11.61
C PRO A 284 6.22 6.86 -10.33
N ASP A 285 7.31 6.11 -10.38
CA ASP A 285 7.92 5.40 -9.23
C ASP A 285 8.45 6.33 -8.11
N ASP A 286 8.51 7.63 -8.37
CA ASP A 286 8.90 8.68 -7.44
C ASP A 286 7.76 9.65 -7.10
N ALA A 287 6.52 9.30 -7.45
CA ALA A 287 5.38 10.19 -7.28
C ALA A 287 5.16 10.61 -5.82
N ALA A 288 5.48 9.76 -4.84
CA ALA A 288 5.48 10.13 -3.42
C ALA A 288 6.43 11.30 -3.10
N LEU A 289 7.62 11.34 -3.71
CA LEU A 289 8.57 12.45 -3.53
C LEU A 289 8.04 13.75 -4.15
N TRP A 290 7.55 13.67 -5.38
CA TRP A 290 7.02 14.84 -6.09
C TRP A 290 5.78 15.41 -5.40
N ALA A 291 4.90 14.54 -4.94
CA ALA A 291 3.72 14.93 -4.19
C ALA A 291 4.08 15.59 -2.85
N SER A 292 5.06 15.04 -2.15
CA SER A 292 5.56 15.62 -0.88
C SER A 292 6.23 16.98 -1.09
N LEU A 293 7.02 17.10 -2.16
CA LEU A 293 7.64 18.37 -2.56
C LEU A 293 6.60 19.42 -2.92
N ALA A 294 5.56 19.04 -3.68
CA ALA A 294 4.45 19.92 -4.02
C ALA A 294 3.70 20.39 -2.76
N ALA A 295 3.38 19.48 -1.84
CA ALA A 295 2.67 19.80 -0.60
C ALA A 295 3.44 20.76 0.29
N MET A 296 4.75 20.55 0.43
CA MET A 296 5.61 21.44 1.18
C MET A 296 5.67 22.85 0.58
N ARG A 297 5.75 22.95 -0.76
CA ARG A 297 5.72 24.26 -1.44
C ARG A 297 4.38 24.97 -1.19
N SER A 298 3.27 24.23 -1.20
CA SER A 298 1.95 24.78 -0.89
C SER A 298 1.78 25.21 0.56
N ALA A 299 2.48 24.57 1.51
CA ALA A 299 2.45 24.96 2.92
C ALA A 299 3.29 26.22 3.24
N GLY A 300 4.23 26.59 2.36
CA GLY A 300 5.17 27.70 2.58
C GLY A 300 4.93 28.96 1.74
N ALA A 301 3.94 28.99 0.84
CA ALA A 301 3.70 30.12 -0.07
C ALA A 301 2.21 30.45 -0.23
N PRO A 302 1.81 31.72 -0.38
CA PRO A 302 0.47 32.07 -0.83
C PRO A 302 0.22 31.46 -2.23
N ALA A 303 -0.91 30.78 -2.38
CA ALA A 303 -1.23 29.95 -3.53
C ALA A 303 -1.08 30.70 -4.87
N ARG A 304 -0.03 30.40 -5.61
CA ARG A 304 0.04 30.66 -7.06
C ARG A 304 -0.25 29.36 -7.81
N PRO A 305 -1.07 29.38 -8.87
CA PRO A 305 -1.33 28.20 -9.68
C PRO A 305 0.00 27.76 -10.33
N GLY A 306 0.49 26.60 -9.89
CA GLY A 306 1.80 26.08 -10.24
C GLY A 306 1.84 25.51 -11.65
N ARG A 307 2.88 25.91 -12.39
CA ARG A 307 3.30 25.32 -13.68
C ARG A 307 3.42 23.79 -13.54
N PRO A 308 2.88 23.00 -14.48
CA PRO A 308 2.95 21.54 -14.41
C PRO A 308 4.42 21.08 -14.36
N LEU A 309 4.73 20.23 -13.38
CA LEU A 309 6.00 19.54 -13.29
C LEU A 309 6.16 18.66 -14.54
N ARG A 310 7.20 18.92 -15.34
CA ARG A 310 7.51 18.08 -16.50
C ARG A 310 7.98 16.72 -15.99
N ALA A 311 7.23 15.66 -16.33
CA ALA A 311 7.64 14.29 -16.09
C ALA A 311 8.87 13.96 -16.96
N HIS A 312 9.95 13.49 -16.34
CA HIS A 312 10.96 12.73 -17.05
C HIS A 312 10.41 11.34 -17.37
N PRO A 313 10.76 10.72 -18.52
CA PRO A 313 10.40 9.34 -18.78
C PRO A 313 11.07 8.45 -17.72
N ARG A 314 10.27 7.97 -16.77
CA ARG A 314 10.68 7.11 -15.65
C ARG A 314 9.77 5.87 -15.61
N PRO A 315 10.24 4.76 -15.01
CA PRO A 315 9.38 3.60 -14.82
C PRO A 315 8.10 4.01 -14.07
N THR A 316 6.99 3.41 -14.47
CA THR A 316 5.68 3.69 -13.88
C THR A 316 5.33 2.57 -12.92
N VAL A 317 4.69 2.96 -11.82
CA VAL A 317 4.08 2.07 -10.84
C VAL A 317 2.57 2.18 -10.94
N THR A 318 1.89 1.06 -10.76
CA THR A 318 0.43 1.05 -10.60
C THR A 318 0.10 1.21 -9.14
N TRP A 319 -0.77 2.17 -8.83
CA TRP A 319 -1.35 2.33 -7.51
C TRP A 319 -2.77 1.77 -7.49
N LEU A 320 -3.06 0.93 -6.51
CA LEU A 320 -4.41 0.55 -6.16
C LEU A 320 -4.83 1.37 -4.94
N CYS A 321 -5.52 2.47 -5.19
CA CYS A 321 -6.03 3.36 -4.14
C CYS A 321 -7.36 2.82 -3.63
N VAL A 322 -7.47 2.54 -2.32
CA VAL A 322 -8.71 2.08 -1.70
C VAL A 322 -9.29 3.17 -0.80
N GLY A 323 -10.50 3.62 -1.11
CA GLY A 323 -11.24 4.61 -0.33
C GLY A 323 -12.52 4.03 0.25
N LEU A 324 -13.10 4.72 1.22
CA LEU A 324 -14.43 4.39 1.74
C LEU A 324 -15.49 4.80 0.70
N SER A 325 -16.27 3.85 0.20
CA SER A 325 -17.60 4.16 -0.35
C SER A 325 -18.53 4.22 0.85
N ALA A 326 -19.42 5.22 0.92
CA ALA A 326 -20.36 5.42 2.04
C ALA A 326 -20.75 4.13 2.79
N ILE A 327 -20.72 4.18 4.13
CA ILE A 327 -21.18 3.09 4.97
C ILE A 327 -22.64 2.82 4.58
N ALA A 328 -22.92 1.61 4.08
CA ALA A 328 -24.29 1.17 3.93
C ALA A 328 -24.84 1.05 5.36
N SER A 329 -25.58 2.06 5.81
CA SER A 329 -26.39 1.93 7.01
C SER A 329 -27.36 0.76 6.77
N ALA A 330 -27.17 -0.32 7.52
CA ALA A 330 -28.15 -1.38 7.65
C ALA A 330 -29.43 -0.85 8.30
#